data_AF-C7RQK0-F1
#
_entry.id   AF-C7RQK0-F1
#
_cell.length_a   1.000
_cell.length_b   1.000
_cell.length_c   1.000
_cell.angle_alpha   90.00
_cell.angle_beta   90.00
_cell.angle_gamma   90.00
#
_symmetry.space_group_name_H-M   'P 1'
#
loop_
_entity.id
_entity.type
_entity.pdbx_description
1 polymer ?
#
loop_
_entity_poly.entity_id
_entity_poly.type
_entity_poly.pdbx_seq_one_letter_code
_entity_poly.pdbx_strand_id
1 'polypeptide(L)'
;MLKVAFASNDRSTVNQHFGAAEGFAVYTLDGERARLVEIVEFPPAAREDNEGRLPARVASLAGCAAVYCLAAGASAVKQLLAVGVQPIRLDDEAAIDVLLQQLSRAICSGGTAWVDKAIRRQVGDSTRFDRMLDEGWDE
;
A
#
# COMPACT_ATOMS: atom_id res chain seq x y z
N MET A 1 2.51 -10.46 -7.02
CA MET A 1 2.05 -9.13 -7.47
C MET A 1 1.89 -8.23 -6.26
N LEU A 2 2.81 -7.30 -6.07
CA LEU A 2 2.82 -6.37 -4.96
C LEU A 2 1.72 -5.31 -5.14
N LYS A 3 0.95 -5.00 -4.09
CA LYS A 3 -0.03 -3.91 -4.09
C LYS A 3 0.51 -2.70 -3.33
N VAL A 4 0.43 -1.51 -3.92
CA VAL A 4 0.90 -0.26 -3.30
C VAL A 4 -0.15 0.83 -3.51
N ALA A 5 -0.42 1.56 -2.44
CA ALA A 5 -1.37 2.67 -2.46
C ALA A 5 -0.65 4.03 -2.44
N PHE A 6 -1.27 5.02 -3.07
CA PHE A 6 -0.74 6.37 -3.19
C PHE A 6 -1.81 7.38 -2.75
N ALA A 7 -1.50 8.17 -1.73
CA ALA A 7 -2.39 9.22 -1.23
C ALA A 7 -2.41 10.40 -2.21
N SER A 8 -3.51 10.54 -2.95
CA SER A 8 -3.60 11.44 -4.10
C SER A 8 -5.03 11.95 -4.27
N ASN A 9 -5.18 13.21 -4.70
CA ASN A 9 -6.47 13.78 -5.11
C ASN A 9 -6.63 13.87 -6.64
N ASP A 10 -5.53 13.82 -7.40
CA ASP A 10 -5.47 13.93 -8.85
C ASP A 10 -5.20 12.57 -9.53
N ARG A 11 -4.96 11.53 -8.72
CA ARG A 11 -4.65 10.15 -9.11
C ARG A 11 -3.35 10.00 -9.91
N SER A 12 -2.56 11.07 -9.99
CA SER A 12 -1.32 11.13 -10.77
C SER A 12 -0.12 11.53 -9.91
N THR A 13 -0.36 12.23 -8.80
CA THR A 13 0.68 12.75 -7.91
C THR A 13 0.40 12.36 -6.46
N VAL A 14 1.43 11.97 -5.72
CA VAL A 14 1.32 11.82 -4.27
C VAL A 14 1.41 13.21 -3.64
N ASN A 15 0.25 13.77 -3.31
CA ASN A 15 0.14 15.13 -2.79
C ASN A 15 -0.67 15.24 -1.49
N GLN A 16 -1.08 14.12 -0.93
CA GLN A 16 -1.93 14.11 0.27
C GLN A 16 -1.26 13.52 1.50
N HIS A 17 -1.64 14.05 2.66
CA HIS A 17 -1.37 13.45 3.96
C HIS A 17 -2.30 12.26 4.19
N PHE A 18 -1.80 11.18 4.78
CA PHE A 18 -2.59 9.95 4.99
C PHE A 18 -3.92 10.19 5.73
N GLY A 19 -3.86 10.93 6.85
CA GLY A 19 -5.02 11.17 7.71
C GLY A 19 -6.07 12.12 7.12
N ALA A 20 -5.70 12.91 6.11
CA ALA A 20 -6.58 13.88 5.46
C ALA A 20 -6.81 13.59 3.97
N ALA A 21 -6.20 12.52 3.43
CA ALA A 21 -6.33 12.12 2.03
C ALA A 21 -7.79 11.96 1.62
N GLU A 22 -8.14 12.57 0.50
CA GLU A 22 -9.45 12.44 -0.15
C GLU A 22 -9.60 11.10 -0.87
N GLY A 23 -8.48 10.47 -1.21
CA GLY A 23 -8.49 9.14 -1.81
C GLY A 23 -7.11 8.48 -1.86
N PHE A 24 -7.13 7.22 -2.27
CA PHE A 24 -5.95 6.42 -2.56
C PHE A 24 -6.05 5.81 -3.94
N ALA A 25 -4.99 5.95 -4.74
CA ALA A 25 -4.83 5.19 -5.97
C ALA A 25 -4.01 3.93 -5.68
N VAL A 26 -4.57 2.75 -5.91
CA VAL A 26 -3.93 1.46 -5.62
C VAL A 26 -3.45 0.83 -6.91
N TYR A 27 -2.16 0.55 -6.97
CA TYR A 27 -1.50 -0.09 -8.09
C TYR A 27 -1.00 -1.47 -7.69
N THR A 28 -1.11 -2.43 -8.61
CA THR A 28 -0.38 -3.68 -8.57
C THR A 28 0.85 -3.60 -9.44
N LEU A 29 1.95 -4.18 -8.98
CA LEU A 29 3.16 -4.34 -9.76
C LEU A 29 3.84 -5.69 -9.54
N ASP A 30 4.48 -6.19 -10.59
CA ASP A 30 5.16 -7.50 -10.63
C ASP A 30 6.66 -7.41 -10.98
N GLY A 31 7.20 -6.18 -11.07
CA GLY A 31 8.59 -5.92 -11.44
C GLY A 31 8.77 -5.52 -12.91
N GLU A 32 7.81 -5.87 -13.78
CA GLU A 32 7.79 -5.44 -15.18
C GLU A 32 6.70 -4.40 -15.46
N ARG A 33 5.52 -4.57 -14.85
CA ARG A 33 4.34 -3.76 -15.17
C ARG A 33 3.72 -3.22 -13.90
N ALA A 34 3.29 -1.96 -13.97
CA ALA A 34 2.41 -1.37 -12.98
C ALA A 34 1.00 -1.20 -13.59
N ARG A 35 -0.03 -1.56 -12.82
CA ARG A 35 -1.43 -1.42 -13.23
C ARG A 35 -2.23 -0.83 -12.08
N LEU A 36 -3.01 0.20 -12.38
CA LEU A 36 -4.04 0.70 -11.46
C LEU A 36 -5.13 -0.36 -11.32
N VAL A 37 -5.39 -0.80 -10.09
CA VAL A 37 -6.40 -1.84 -9.80
C VAL A 37 -7.59 -1.30 -9.04
N GLU A 38 -7.41 -0.24 -8.26
CA GLU A 38 -8.47 0.31 -7.42
C GLU A 38 -8.23 1.79 -7.16
N ILE A 39 -9.31 2.56 -7.10
CA ILE A 39 -9.32 3.93 -6.60
C ILE A 39 -10.28 3.94 -5.42
N VAL A 40 -9.78 4.35 -4.27
CA VAL A 40 -10.57 4.53 -3.05
C VAL A 40 -10.81 6.03 -2.88
N GLU A 41 -12.05 6.44 -2.73
CA GLU A 41 -12.42 7.85 -2.51
C GLU A 41 -13.19 7.96 -1.20
N PHE A 42 -12.87 8.99 -0.42
CA PHE A 42 -13.55 9.30 0.83
C PHE A 42 -14.32 10.60 0.68
N PRO A 43 -15.55 10.68 1.23
CA PRO A 43 -16.31 11.92 1.19
C PRO A 43 -15.56 13.02 1.98
N PRO A 44 -15.62 14.28 1.50
CA PRO A 44 -14.98 15.40 2.17
C PRO A 44 -15.43 15.48 3.63
N ALA A 45 -14.46 15.68 4.51
CA ALA A 45 -14.59 15.60 5.95
C ALA A 45 -14.38 16.96 6.61
N ALA A 46 -15.17 17.28 7.64
CA ALA A 46 -14.70 18.26 8.63
C ALA A 46 -13.41 17.74 9.28
N ARG A 47 -12.42 18.62 9.49
CA ARG A 47 -11.08 18.26 9.98
C ARG A 47 -11.09 17.45 11.29
N GLU A 48 -12.07 17.69 12.14
CA GLU A 48 -12.24 17.02 13.45
C GLU A 48 -12.64 15.55 13.34
N ASP A 49 -13.12 15.10 12.18
CA ASP A 49 -13.62 13.73 11.97
C ASP A 49 -12.57 12.79 11.34
N ASN A 50 -11.37 13.32 11.04
CA ASN A 50 -10.31 12.57 10.38
C ASN A 50 -9.74 11.43 11.25
N GLU A 51 -9.63 11.63 12.57
CA GLU A 51 -9.13 10.61 13.50
C GLU A 51 -10.13 9.44 13.62
N GLY A 52 -11.43 9.73 13.62
CA GLY A 52 -12.50 8.73 13.65
C GLY A 52 -12.60 7.89 12.37
N ARG A 53 -12.18 8.46 11.23
CA ARG A 53 -12.16 7.75 9.93
C ARG A 53 -10.86 7.03 9.63
N LEU A 54 -9.85 7.17 10.47
CA LEU A 54 -8.56 6.55 10.26
C LEU A 54 -8.62 5.01 10.18
N PRO A 55 -9.40 4.30 11.02
CA PRO A 55 -9.58 2.86 10.89
C PRO A 55 -10.19 2.44 9.54
N ALA A 56 -11.15 3.20 9.01
CA ALA A 56 -11.76 2.92 7.71
C ALA A 56 -10.76 3.08 6.55
N ARG A 57 -9.92 4.11 6.60
CA ARG A 57 -8.82 4.32 5.63
C ARG A 57 -7.76 3.22 5.70
N VAL A 58 -7.42 2.77 6.91
CA VAL A 58 -6.47 1.66 7.10
C VAL A 58 -7.08 0.35 6.57
N ALA A 59 -8.36 0.11 6.83
CA ALA A 59 -9.07 -1.07 6.34
C ALA A 59 -9.14 -1.12 4.81
N SER A 60 -9.34 0.01 4.12
CA SER A 60 -9.30 0.04 2.65
C SER A 60 -7.93 -0.30 2.06
N LEU A 61 -6.87 -0.22 2.87
CA LEU A 61 -5.51 -0.57 2.47
C LEU A 61 -5.09 -1.96 2.94
N ALA A 62 -6.00 -2.72 3.54
CA ALA A 62 -5.71 -4.09 3.94
C ALA A 62 -5.29 -4.92 2.71
N GLY A 63 -4.14 -5.60 2.82
CA GLY A 63 -3.55 -6.35 1.72
C GLY A 63 -2.65 -5.53 0.78
N CYS A 64 -2.53 -4.22 0.99
CA CYS A 64 -1.44 -3.44 0.40
C CYS A 64 -0.13 -3.69 1.16
N ALA A 65 0.98 -3.71 0.44
CA ALA A 65 2.29 -3.82 1.04
C ALA A 65 2.77 -2.49 1.61
N ALA A 66 2.44 -1.39 0.94
CA ALA A 66 2.86 -0.05 1.33
C ALA A 66 1.85 1.02 0.92
N VAL A 67 1.92 2.16 1.58
CA VAL A 67 1.19 3.38 1.24
C VAL A 67 2.13 4.59 1.21
N TYR A 68 2.11 5.33 0.11
CA TYR A 68 2.87 6.56 -0.06
C TYR A 68 2.03 7.79 0.29
N CYS A 69 2.60 8.70 1.08
CA CYS A 69 1.93 9.93 1.51
C CYS A 69 2.95 11.02 1.90
N LEU A 70 2.53 12.28 1.94
CA LEU A 70 3.39 13.40 2.37
C LEU A 70 3.62 13.43 3.89
N ALA A 71 2.62 12.99 4.65
CA ALA A 71 2.83 12.70 6.07
C ALA A 71 1.83 11.65 6.58
N ALA A 72 2.28 10.91 7.59
CA ALA A 72 1.47 10.01 8.39
C ALA A 72 1.68 10.33 9.87
N GLY A 73 0.60 10.57 10.60
CA GLY A 73 0.65 10.77 12.06
C GLY A 73 1.01 9.48 12.80
N ALA A 74 1.46 9.60 14.05
CA ALA A 74 1.88 8.44 14.84
C ALA A 74 0.77 7.38 15.03
N SER A 75 -0.48 7.82 15.18
CA SER A 75 -1.66 6.95 15.23
C SER A 75 -1.83 6.18 13.92
N ALA A 76 -1.75 6.89 12.78
CA ALA A 76 -1.82 6.31 11.43
C ALA A 76 -0.77 5.21 11.23
N VAL A 77 0.48 5.54 11.54
CA VAL A 77 1.62 4.62 11.37
C VAL A 77 1.41 3.35 12.19
N LYS A 78 0.99 3.46 13.46
CA LYS A 78 0.72 2.29 14.30
C LYS A 78 -0.37 1.40 13.71
N GLN A 79 -1.47 1.98 13.24
CA GLN A 79 -2.59 1.21 12.68
C GLN A 79 -2.22 0.55 11.34
N LEU A 80 -1.49 1.25 10.47
CA LEU A 80 -0.96 0.69 9.21
C LEU A 80 -0.01 -0.47 9.46
N LEU A 81 0.93 -0.31 10.40
CA LEU A 81 1.86 -1.38 10.76
C LEU A 81 1.15 -2.58 11.39
N ALA A 82 0.05 -2.37 12.13
CA ALA A 82 -0.75 -3.45 12.71
C ALA A 82 -1.42 -4.34 11.65
N VAL A 83 -1.87 -3.76 10.54
CA VAL A 83 -2.36 -4.53 9.37
C VAL A 83 -1.22 -4.96 8.42
N GLY A 84 0.01 -4.54 8.72
CA GLY A 84 1.23 -4.87 7.99
C GLY A 84 1.41 -4.11 6.68
N VAL A 85 0.78 -2.94 6.55
CA VAL A 85 1.03 -1.97 5.48
C VAL A 85 2.18 -1.06 5.92
N GLN A 86 3.18 -0.87 5.06
CA GLN A 86 4.31 0.03 5.33
C GLN A 86 3.97 1.48 4.91
N PRO A 87 3.92 2.44 5.85
CA PRO A 87 3.82 3.85 5.49
C PRO A 87 5.16 4.36 4.96
N ILE A 88 5.16 4.87 3.72
CA ILE A 88 6.30 5.54 3.11
C ILE A 88 5.98 7.03 3.04
N ARG A 89 6.76 7.82 3.79
CA ARG A 89 6.66 9.27 3.78
C ARG A 89 7.54 9.84 2.67
N LEU A 90 6.97 10.73 1.88
CA LEU A 90 7.71 11.56 0.94
C LEU A 90 7.97 12.94 1.54
N ASP A 91 9.11 13.52 1.24
CA ASP A 91 9.44 14.89 1.65
C ASP A 91 8.68 15.91 0.81
N ASP A 92 8.50 15.64 -0.48
CA ASP A 92 7.83 16.50 -1.45
C ASP A 92 6.85 15.71 -2.34
N GLU A 93 5.98 16.44 -3.03
CA GLU A 93 5.06 15.88 -4.02
C GLU A 93 5.82 15.16 -5.13
N ALA A 94 5.38 13.93 -5.44
CA ALA A 94 6.03 13.11 -6.46
C ALA A 94 5.00 12.46 -7.38
N ALA A 95 5.33 12.43 -8.67
CA ALA A 95 4.52 11.74 -9.67
C ALA A 95 4.48 10.23 -9.38
N ILE A 96 3.27 9.67 -9.39
CA ILE A 96 3.05 8.24 -9.15
C ILE A 96 3.82 7.40 -10.18
N ASP A 97 3.86 7.83 -11.45
CA ASP A 97 4.60 7.12 -12.49
C ASP A 97 6.10 6.97 -12.16
N VAL A 98 6.72 8.04 -11.65
CA VAL A 98 8.14 8.02 -11.24
C VAL A 98 8.35 7.06 -10.08
N LEU A 99 7.44 7.08 -9.09
CA LEU A 99 7.51 6.16 -7.94
C LEU A 99 7.31 4.70 -8.37
N LEU A 100 6.39 4.44 -9.30
CA LEU A 100 6.16 3.11 -9.86
C LEU A 100 7.39 2.59 -10.59
N GLN A 101 8.07 3.44 -11.39
CA GLN A 101 9.31 3.07 -12.06
C GLN A 101 10.44 2.75 -11.06
N GLN A 102 10.62 3.58 -10.03
CA GLN A 102 11.59 3.33 -8.97
C GLN A 102 11.28 2.01 -8.25
N LEU A 103 10.01 1.76 -7.99
CA LEU A 103 9.57 0.57 -7.30
C LEU A 103 9.72 -0.71 -8.14
N SER A 104 9.40 -0.64 -9.43
CA SER A 104 9.64 -1.72 -10.38
C SER A 104 11.12 -2.11 -10.42
N ARG A 105 12.01 -1.09 -10.44
CA ARG A 105 13.46 -1.32 -10.34
C ARG A 105 13.84 -1.96 -9.02
N ALA A 106 13.32 -1.46 -7.90
CA ALA A 106 13.60 -2.00 -6.57
C ALA A 106 13.16 -3.46 -6.39
N ILE A 107 12.05 -3.87 -7.03
CA ILE A 107 11.61 -5.27 -7.05
C ILE A 107 12.61 -6.13 -7.84
N CYS A 108 13.09 -5.65 -8.99
CA CYS A 108 13.99 -6.41 -9.86
C CYS A 108 15.44 -6.45 -9.36
N SER A 109 15.97 -5.34 -8.84
CA SER A 109 17.35 -5.23 -8.37
C SER A 109 17.54 -5.66 -6.92
N GLY A 110 16.44 -5.74 -6.15
CA GLY A 110 16.49 -5.85 -4.70
C GLY A 110 17.11 -4.60 -4.04
N GLY A 111 17.22 -4.63 -2.70
CA GLY A 111 17.97 -3.64 -1.93
C GLY A 111 17.13 -2.61 -1.18
N THR A 112 15.81 -2.66 -1.31
CA THR A 112 14.91 -1.85 -0.48
C THR A 112 14.28 -2.74 0.59
N ALA A 113 14.70 -2.56 1.85
CA ALA A 113 14.34 -3.47 2.95
C ALA A 113 12.83 -3.72 3.11
N TRP A 114 11.98 -2.74 2.82
CA TRP A 114 10.53 -2.92 2.87
C TRP A 114 9.98 -3.71 1.68
N VAL A 115 10.56 -3.55 0.48
CA VAL A 115 10.21 -4.30 -0.74
C VAL A 115 10.60 -5.76 -0.56
N ASP A 116 11.82 -6.02 -0.08
CA ASP A 116 12.29 -7.37 0.25
C ASP A 116 11.36 -8.06 1.27
N LYS A 117 10.97 -7.32 2.32
CA LYS A 117 10.01 -7.82 3.32
C LYS A 117 8.64 -8.11 2.70
N ALA A 118 8.16 -7.27 1.80
CA ALA A 118 6.86 -7.45 1.17
C ALA A 118 6.86 -8.63 0.17
N ILE A 119 7.93 -8.80 -0.62
CA ILE A 119 8.13 -9.96 -1.49
C ILE A 119 8.18 -11.25 -0.65
N ARG A 120 8.97 -11.27 0.43
CA ARG A 120 9.03 -12.44 1.35
C ARG A 120 7.68 -12.78 1.97
N ARG A 121 6.91 -11.76 2.38
CA ARG A 121 5.56 -11.97 2.93
C ARG A 121 4.62 -12.55 1.88
N GLN A 122 4.71 -12.11 0.63
CA GLN A 122 3.89 -12.61 -0.46
C GLN A 122 4.23 -14.07 -0.82
N VAL A 123 5.52 -14.43 -0.84
CA VAL A 123 5.97 -15.82 -1.05
C VAL A 123 5.58 -16.72 0.13
N GLY A 124 5.69 -16.22 1.35
CA GLY A 124 5.26 -16.93 2.57
C GLY A 124 3.74 -17.16 2.64
N ASP A 125 2.94 -16.24 2.09
CA ASP A 125 1.48 -16.40 2.01
C ASP A 125 1.09 -17.42 0.92
N SER A 126 1.72 -17.35 -0.26
CA SER A 126 1.50 -18.34 -1.35
C SER A 126 1.86 -19.77 -0.92
N THR A 127 2.97 -19.96 -0.23
CA THR A 127 3.39 -21.29 0.27
C THR A 127 2.51 -21.84 1.39
N ARG A 128 1.77 -20.97 2.10
CA ARG A 128 0.79 -21.38 3.12
C ARG A 128 -0.48 -21.95 2.50
N PHE A 129 -0.90 -21.43 1.35
CA PHE A 129 -2.06 -21.96 0.60
C PHE A 129 -1.72 -23.24 -0.18
N ASP A 130 -0.50 -23.37 -0.72
CA ASP A 130 -0.09 -24.61 -1.44
C ASP A 130 -0.01 -25.83 -0.51
N ARG A 131 0.34 -25.65 0.76
CA ARG A 131 0.45 -26.75 1.72
C ARG A 131 -0.92 -27.33 2.15
N MET A 132 -2.03 -26.67 1.79
CA MET A 132 -3.39 -27.15 2.08
C MET A 132 -4.03 -27.87 0.87
N LEU A 133 -3.36 -27.88 -0.29
CA LEU A 133 -3.80 -28.64 -1.47
C LEU A 133 -3.10 -30.01 -1.60
N ASP A 134 -2.07 -30.26 -0.78
CA ASP A 134 -1.32 -31.53 -0.75
C ASP A 134 -1.83 -32.51 0.33
N GLU A 135 -2.69 -32.06 1.25
CA GLU A 135 -3.46 -32.97 2.10
C GLU A 135 -4.67 -33.45 1.31
N GLY A 136 -4.38 -34.40 0.42
CA GLY A 136 -5.34 -35.31 -0.15
C GLY A 136 -6.25 -35.82 0.97
N TRP A 137 -7.55 -35.71 0.74
CA TRP A 137 -8.54 -36.48 1.47
C TRP A 137 -8.30 -37.95 1.12
N ASP A 138 -7.33 -38.57 1.79
CA ASP A 138 -7.24 -40.01 1.87
C ASP A 138 -8.11 -40.48 3.04
N GLU A 139 -9.12 -41.27 2.64
CA GLU A 139 -10.14 -42.03 3.39
C GLU A 139 -11.39 -41.31 3.93
#